data_AF-A0AA96FR40-F1
#
_entry.id   AF-A0AA96FR40-F1
#
_cell.length_a   1.000
_cell.length_b   1.000
_cell.length_c   1.000
_cell.angle_alpha   90.00
_cell.angle_beta   90.00
_cell.angle_gamma   90.00
#
_symmetry.space_group_name_H-M   'P 1'
#
loop_
_entity.id
_entity.type
_entity.pdbx_description
1 polymer ?
#
loop_
_entity_poly.entity_id
_entity_poly.type
_entity_poly.pdbx_seq_one_letter_code
_entity_poly.pdbx_strand_id
1 'polypeptide(L)'
;MKKYWAPLTAALTAALGMGCALPAAAATGTEAPPSAVRAAAPAALRLMPLGDSITWGVGSPSGNGYRSFLWNQLSAEGHALDFVGSGRGGTMSDPDNEGHSGWRIDQIAGIADNVLARYRPNVVTLEIGTNDLNGNYQVPTAPDRLRALLDQITRDAPDATVLVGTLIISTSGTEEASRPAFNAKLPGIVQGEQAAGKHVRLVDMSALTTADLSDALHPNDNGYRKMADAFNAGVQAADAAGWIKPPASVGGQVRSGIAGKCLDVSGGNGANGTAADIWSCNASDAQQWSARSDGTLRALGKCLDATGRGTANGTRIEIWDCNGGANQQWQAYNGGYRNPVSGRCLDDPGSSTTDGTQLVLWDCNGGANQQWTALPVS
;
A
#
# COMPACT_ATOMS: atom_id res chain seq x y z
N MET A 1 -7.10 -66.10 -13.32
CA MET A 1 -6.44 -67.43 -13.27
C MET A 1 -5.73 -67.67 -14.60
N LYS A 2 -4.57 -68.36 -14.63
CA LYS A 2 -3.76 -68.70 -15.84
C LYS A 2 -3.21 -67.45 -16.57
N LYS A 3 -1.91 -67.09 -16.63
CA LYS A 3 -0.61 -67.82 -16.67
C LYS A 3 -0.50 -68.81 -17.84
N TYR A 4 0.64 -68.72 -18.54
CA TYR A 4 1.39 -69.67 -19.41
C TYR A 4 1.95 -68.86 -20.61
N TRP A 5 3.24 -68.49 -20.62
CA TRP A 5 4.46 -69.28 -20.91
C TRP A 5 4.90 -69.15 -22.37
N ALA A 6 6.14 -68.70 -22.55
CA ALA A 6 6.86 -68.71 -23.83
C ALA A 6 7.61 -70.03 -24.03
N PRO A 7 8.07 -70.31 -25.26
CA PRO A 7 9.26 -71.12 -25.47
C PRO A 7 10.34 -70.39 -26.29
N LEU A 8 11.60 -70.57 -25.90
CA LEU A 8 12.76 -70.40 -26.78
C LEU A 8 12.97 -71.66 -27.63
N THR A 9 13.49 -71.52 -28.85
CA THR A 9 14.55 -72.42 -29.37
C THR A 9 15.25 -71.81 -30.60
N ALA A 10 16.54 -72.12 -30.75
CA ALA A 10 17.41 -71.70 -31.87
C ALA A 10 17.43 -72.79 -32.98
N ALA A 11 18.16 -72.74 -34.11
CA ALA A 11 19.30 -71.92 -34.54
C ALA A 11 19.52 -71.97 -36.08
N LEU A 12 20.62 -71.34 -36.53
CA LEU A 12 21.60 -71.82 -37.55
C LEU A 12 21.75 -71.02 -38.88
N THR A 13 22.95 -70.44 -39.09
CA THR A 13 23.72 -70.20 -40.35
C THR A 13 23.01 -69.57 -41.58
N ALA A 14 23.55 -68.60 -42.34
CA ALA A 14 24.83 -67.83 -42.35
C ALA A 14 24.59 -66.56 -43.25
N ALA A 15 25.53 -65.74 -43.77
CA ALA A 15 26.99 -65.81 -43.90
C ALA A 15 27.66 -64.40 -44.06
N LEU A 16 28.94 -64.42 -44.43
CA LEU A 16 29.90 -63.35 -44.78
C LEU A 16 29.36 -62.15 -45.59
N GLY A 17 29.86 -60.94 -45.26
CA GLY A 17 29.77 -59.72 -46.08
C GLY A 17 30.44 -58.51 -45.44
N MET A 18 31.76 -58.37 -45.58
CA MET A 18 32.52 -57.21 -45.05
C MET A 18 32.23 -55.93 -45.85
N GLY A 19 31.84 -54.87 -45.15
CA GLY A 19 31.76 -53.51 -45.69
C GLY A 19 31.97 -52.49 -44.58
N CYS A 20 33.16 -51.87 -44.52
CA CYS A 20 33.47 -50.83 -43.55
C CYS A 20 32.69 -49.55 -43.87
N ALA A 21 31.57 -49.34 -43.17
CA ALA A 21 30.95 -48.03 -43.03
C ALA A 21 31.27 -47.47 -41.64
N LEU A 22 31.83 -46.26 -41.59
CA LEU A 22 32.06 -45.54 -40.34
C LEU A 22 30.71 -45.24 -39.67
N PRO A 23 30.52 -45.56 -38.38
CA PRO A 23 29.27 -45.21 -37.71
C PRO A 23 29.17 -43.70 -37.54
N ALA A 24 28.07 -43.12 -38.03
CA ALA A 24 27.71 -41.75 -37.71
C ALA A 24 27.55 -41.62 -36.18
N ALA A 25 28.26 -40.66 -35.58
CA ALA A 25 28.14 -40.40 -34.15
C ALA A 25 26.71 -39.93 -33.86
N ALA A 26 25.95 -40.75 -33.13
CA ALA A 26 24.66 -40.35 -32.61
C ALA A 26 24.88 -39.22 -31.59
N ALA A 27 24.58 -37.99 -32.00
CA ALA A 27 24.58 -36.85 -31.09
C ALA A 27 23.47 -37.06 -30.05
N THR A 28 23.83 -37.57 -28.89
CA THR A 28 22.97 -37.53 -27.70
C THR A 28 22.76 -36.07 -27.34
N GLY A 29 21.66 -35.50 -27.81
CA GLY A 29 21.24 -34.16 -27.41
C GLY A 29 21.08 -34.13 -25.90
N THR A 30 22.02 -33.50 -25.21
CA THR A 30 21.83 -33.12 -23.81
C THR A 30 20.75 -32.06 -23.79
N GLU A 31 19.51 -32.49 -23.57
CA GLU A 31 18.40 -31.60 -23.29
C GLU A 31 18.82 -30.71 -22.11
N ALA A 32 18.90 -29.40 -22.36
CA ALA A 32 19.25 -28.46 -21.32
C ALA A 32 18.20 -28.58 -20.21
N PRO A 33 18.60 -28.58 -18.92
CA PRO A 33 17.62 -28.62 -17.84
C PRO A 33 16.62 -27.47 -18.04
N PRO A 34 15.31 -27.71 -17.82
CA PRO A 34 14.30 -26.69 -18.04
C PRO A 34 14.74 -25.43 -17.30
N SER A 35 14.87 -24.31 -18.03
CA SER A 35 15.34 -23.07 -17.46
C SER A 35 14.51 -22.77 -16.23
N ALA A 36 15.15 -22.73 -15.05
CA ALA A 36 14.46 -22.50 -13.80
C ALA A 36 13.62 -21.24 -13.98
N VAL A 37 12.30 -21.38 -13.91
CA VAL A 37 11.39 -20.24 -13.95
C VAL A 37 11.81 -19.37 -12.78
N ARG A 38 12.47 -18.26 -13.09
CA ARG A 38 12.94 -17.32 -12.08
C ARG A 38 11.70 -16.96 -11.28
N ALA A 39 11.71 -17.33 -10.00
CA ALA A 39 10.60 -17.02 -9.10
C ALA A 39 10.28 -15.54 -9.27
N ALA A 40 8.99 -15.22 -9.43
CA ALA A 40 8.56 -13.85 -9.57
C ALA A 40 9.14 -13.06 -8.38
N ALA A 41 9.73 -11.90 -8.64
CA ALA A 41 10.24 -11.08 -7.56
C ALA A 41 9.05 -10.75 -6.62
N PRO A 42 9.23 -10.88 -5.29
CA PRO A 42 8.15 -10.62 -4.34
C PRO A 42 7.64 -9.19 -4.51
N ALA A 43 6.33 -8.99 -4.33
CA ALA A 43 5.70 -7.70 -4.57
C ALA A 43 6.34 -6.61 -3.69
N ALA A 44 6.57 -5.41 -4.24
CA ALA A 44 6.94 -4.26 -3.42
C ALA A 44 5.84 -3.99 -2.37
N LEU A 45 6.23 -3.58 -1.17
CA LEU A 45 5.32 -3.34 -0.05
C LEU A 45 5.44 -1.88 0.39
N ARG A 46 4.39 -1.11 0.11
CA ARG A 46 4.09 0.12 0.85
C ARG A 46 3.22 -0.27 2.05
N LEU A 47 3.86 -0.49 3.18
CA LEU A 47 3.23 -1.06 4.37
C LEU A 47 2.89 0.06 5.37
N MET A 48 1.65 0.14 5.83
CA MET A 48 1.24 1.02 6.92
C MET A 48 1.09 0.21 8.21
N PRO A 49 1.99 0.38 9.20
CA PRO A 49 1.76 -0.11 10.56
C PRO A 49 0.74 0.80 11.24
N LEU A 50 -0.52 0.36 11.32
CA LEU A 50 -1.64 1.10 11.90
C LEU A 50 -2.00 0.53 13.29
N GLY A 51 -2.18 1.40 14.29
CA GLY A 51 -2.57 0.93 15.62
C GLY A 51 -2.33 1.93 16.74
N ASP A 52 -2.10 1.41 17.94
CA ASP A 52 -1.89 2.21 19.15
C ASP A 52 -0.42 2.27 19.63
N SER A 53 -0.19 2.31 20.95
CA SER A 53 1.13 2.33 21.58
C SER A 53 1.95 1.07 21.29
N ILE A 54 1.29 -0.06 21.02
CA ILE A 54 1.96 -1.31 20.64
C ILE A 54 2.56 -1.17 19.22
N THR A 55 1.83 -0.58 18.28
CA THR A 55 2.36 -0.28 16.93
C THR A 55 3.38 0.86 16.95
N TRP A 56 3.21 1.87 17.80
CA TRP A 56 4.22 2.91 18.04
C TRP A 56 5.53 2.31 18.56
N GLY A 57 5.47 1.23 19.35
CA GLY A 57 6.63 0.50 19.87
C GLY A 57 6.99 0.80 21.32
N VAL A 58 6.03 1.25 22.13
CA VAL A 58 6.21 1.42 23.59
C VAL A 58 6.67 0.10 24.21
N GLY A 59 7.60 0.14 25.18
CA GLY A 59 8.16 -1.08 25.78
C GLY A 59 9.39 -1.65 25.06
N SER A 60 9.60 -1.33 23.78
CA SER A 60 10.89 -1.60 23.11
C SER A 60 11.91 -0.53 23.51
N PRO A 61 13.12 -0.89 24.00
CA PRO A 61 14.20 0.07 24.29
C PRO A 61 14.62 0.91 23.08
N SER A 62 14.38 0.38 21.87
CA SER A 62 14.71 1.04 20.60
C SER A 62 13.59 1.95 20.07
N GLY A 63 12.38 1.88 20.65
CA GLY A 63 11.18 2.53 20.13
C GLY A 63 10.69 2.00 18.77
N ASN A 64 11.25 0.89 18.27
CA ASN A 64 10.84 0.30 16.99
C ASN A 64 9.63 -0.64 17.09
N GLY A 65 9.38 -1.23 18.26
CA GLY A 65 8.35 -2.27 18.42
C GLY A 65 8.60 -3.47 17.49
N TYR A 66 7.53 -4.04 16.92
CA TYR A 66 7.64 -5.13 15.94
C TYR A 66 8.18 -4.67 14.58
N ARG A 67 8.11 -3.36 14.29
CA ARG A 67 8.35 -2.79 12.96
C ARG A 67 9.75 -3.10 12.44
N SER A 68 10.78 -3.03 13.29
CA SER A 68 12.17 -3.35 12.88
C SER A 68 12.39 -4.84 12.62
N PHE A 69 11.75 -5.73 13.38
CA PHE A 69 11.84 -7.17 13.14
C PHE A 69 11.13 -7.54 11.83
N LEU A 70 9.92 -7.00 11.60
CA LEU A 70 9.14 -7.21 10.38
C LEU A 70 9.85 -6.65 9.14
N TRP A 71 10.39 -5.43 9.23
CA TRP A 71 11.21 -4.83 8.16
C TRP A 71 12.40 -5.72 7.78
N ASN A 72 13.15 -6.22 8.77
CA ASN A 72 14.31 -7.07 8.52
C ASN A 72 13.92 -8.41 7.87
N GLN A 73 12.77 -8.99 8.26
CA GLN A 73 12.26 -10.23 7.66
C GLN A 73 11.85 -10.02 6.19
N LEU A 74 10.97 -9.05 5.92
CA LEU A 74 10.50 -8.74 4.58
C LEU A 74 11.64 -8.30 3.64
N SER A 75 12.63 -7.58 4.17
CA SER A 75 13.84 -7.17 3.43
C SER A 75 14.73 -8.38 3.10
N ALA A 76 14.91 -9.32 4.04
CA ALA A 76 15.63 -10.58 3.80
C ALA A 76 14.90 -11.51 2.80
N GLU A 77 13.56 -11.42 2.74
CA GLU A 77 12.72 -12.10 1.74
C GLU A 77 12.80 -11.43 0.36
N GLY A 78 13.39 -10.23 0.27
CA GLY A 78 13.66 -9.53 -0.99
C GLY A 78 12.58 -8.56 -1.45
N HIS A 79 11.60 -8.24 -0.59
CA HIS A 79 10.62 -7.20 -0.87
C HIS A 79 11.30 -5.82 -0.95
N ALA A 80 10.90 -4.99 -1.93
CA ALA A 80 11.19 -3.56 -1.87
C ALA A 80 10.21 -2.91 -0.87
N LEU A 81 10.74 -2.24 0.16
CA LEU A 81 9.96 -1.74 1.30
C LEU A 81 9.89 -0.21 1.35
N ASP A 82 8.73 0.27 1.78
CA ASP A 82 8.34 1.65 2.01
C ASP A 82 7.35 1.60 3.20
N PHE A 83 7.80 1.87 4.43
CA PHE A 83 6.90 1.97 5.58
C PHE A 83 6.30 3.37 5.60
N VAL A 84 4.98 3.48 5.86
CA VAL A 84 4.28 4.76 5.71
C VAL A 84 3.32 5.07 6.84
N GLY A 85 3.24 6.35 7.17
CA GLY A 85 2.27 6.93 8.10
C GLY A 85 2.66 8.35 8.50
N SER A 86 1.84 8.97 9.35
CA SER A 86 2.07 10.33 9.88
C SER A 86 3.01 10.36 11.09
N GLY A 87 3.11 9.24 11.81
CA GLY A 87 4.00 9.03 12.94
C GLY A 87 5.40 8.61 12.48
N ARG A 88 6.40 9.00 13.27
CA ARG A 88 7.80 8.65 13.02
C ARG A 88 8.50 8.36 14.35
N GLY A 89 8.90 7.11 14.56
CA GLY A 89 9.38 6.66 15.87
C GLY A 89 10.28 5.43 15.80
N GLY A 90 11.34 5.45 16.61
CA GLY A 90 12.35 4.40 16.68
C GLY A 90 13.67 4.75 15.98
N THR A 91 14.59 3.79 15.98
CA THR A 91 15.96 3.90 15.43
C THR A 91 16.19 3.11 14.14
N MET A 92 15.15 2.44 13.61
CA MET A 92 15.23 1.68 12.35
C MET A 92 15.40 2.59 11.12
N SER A 93 15.80 2.01 9.99
CA SER A 93 16.08 2.73 8.74
C SER A 93 14.86 3.48 8.19
N ASP A 94 13.68 2.91 8.37
CA ASP A 94 12.40 3.49 7.98
C ASP A 94 11.44 3.48 9.19
N PRO A 95 11.48 4.53 10.04
CA PRO A 95 10.74 4.57 11.29
C PRO A 95 9.28 5.06 11.14
N ASP A 96 8.81 5.24 9.91
CA ASP A 96 7.49 5.78 9.58
C ASP A 96 6.39 4.77 9.94
N ASN A 97 5.30 5.24 10.55
CA ASN A 97 4.20 4.42 11.03
C ASN A 97 2.93 5.24 11.33
N GLU A 98 1.82 4.56 11.56
CA GLU A 98 0.53 5.15 11.97
C GLU A 98 0.09 4.58 13.33
N GLY A 99 1.06 4.44 14.26
CA GLY A 99 0.83 4.05 15.65
C GLY A 99 0.55 5.24 16.56
N HIS A 100 -0.58 5.24 17.27
CA HIS A 100 -1.02 6.37 18.08
C HIS A 100 -1.19 5.96 19.56
N SER A 101 -0.21 6.30 20.40
CA SER A 101 -0.19 5.85 21.80
C SER A 101 -1.45 6.26 22.58
N GLY A 102 -2.11 5.27 23.18
CA GLY A 102 -3.36 5.45 23.95
C GLY A 102 -4.64 5.59 23.12
N TRP A 103 -4.58 5.46 21.79
CA TRP A 103 -5.76 5.61 20.93
C TRP A 103 -6.62 4.35 20.89
N ARG A 104 -7.92 4.58 20.72
CA ARG A 104 -8.96 3.57 20.52
C ARG A 104 -9.33 3.39 19.06
N ILE A 105 -10.09 2.34 18.78
CA ILE A 105 -10.67 2.04 17.46
C ILE A 105 -11.41 3.25 16.86
N ASP A 106 -12.21 3.97 17.65
CA ASP A 106 -12.99 5.13 17.17
C ASP A 106 -12.11 6.33 16.79
N GLN A 107 -10.93 6.46 17.41
CA GLN A 107 -10.00 7.55 17.12
C GLN A 107 -9.17 7.24 15.86
N ILE A 108 -8.76 5.98 15.67
CA ILE A 108 -8.13 5.51 14.43
C ILE A 108 -9.10 5.63 13.25
N ALA A 109 -10.37 5.25 13.42
CA ALA A 109 -11.42 5.47 12.41
C ALA A 109 -11.59 6.96 12.05
N GLY A 110 -11.38 7.86 13.01
CA GLY A 110 -11.42 9.32 12.78
C GLY A 110 -10.30 9.87 11.89
N ILE A 111 -9.21 9.13 11.66
CA ILE A 111 -8.10 9.54 10.78
C ILE A 111 -7.92 8.67 9.53
N ALA A 112 -8.48 7.45 9.53
CA ALA A 112 -8.25 6.42 8.51
C ALA A 112 -8.42 6.96 7.06
N ASP A 113 -9.53 7.65 6.76
CA ASP A 113 -9.79 8.25 5.45
C ASP A 113 -8.62 9.13 4.97
N ASN A 114 -8.05 9.96 5.85
CA ASN A 114 -6.99 10.91 5.48
C ASN A 114 -5.64 10.20 5.27
N VAL A 115 -5.26 9.30 6.18
CA VAL A 115 -3.96 8.62 6.13
C VAL A 115 -3.91 7.59 5.01
N LEU A 116 -4.99 6.82 4.77
CA LEU A 116 -5.08 5.91 3.63
C LEU A 116 -5.08 6.70 2.31
N ALA A 117 -5.82 7.81 2.23
CA ALA A 117 -5.80 8.68 1.08
C ALA A 117 -4.41 9.25 0.79
N ARG A 118 -3.67 9.68 1.82
CA ARG A 118 -2.35 10.31 1.71
C ARG A 118 -1.25 9.31 1.36
N TYR A 119 -1.19 8.20 2.09
CA TYR A 119 -0.05 7.27 2.05
C TYR A 119 -0.30 6.08 1.11
N ARG A 120 -1.56 5.73 0.81
CA ARG A 120 -1.93 4.63 -0.12
C ARG A 120 -1.10 3.35 0.07
N PRO A 121 -1.12 2.75 1.27
CA PRO A 121 -0.51 1.44 1.49
C PRO A 121 -1.18 0.37 0.61
N ASN A 122 -0.42 -0.64 0.20
CA ASN A 122 -0.95 -1.89 -0.35
C ASN A 122 -0.98 -3.02 0.71
N VAL A 123 -0.35 -2.81 1.85
CA VAL A 123 -0.47 -3.67 3.04
C VAL A 123 -0.69 -2.80 4.26
N VAL A 124 -1.68 -3.13 5.09
CA VAL A 124 -1.91 -2.50 6.40
C VAL A 124 -1.76 -3.58 7.46
N THR A 125 -0.85 -3.43 8.41
CA THR A 125 -0.88 -4.22 9.66
C THR A 125 -1.71 -3.43 10.67
N LEU A 126 -2.73 -4.06 11.25
CA LEU A 126 -3.68 -3.40 12.16
C LEU A 126 -3.68 -4.10 13.53
N GLU A 127 -3.14 -3.41 14.54
CA GLU A 127 -3.21 -3.82 15.95
C GLU A 127 -3.89 -2.71 16.76
N ILE A 128 -5.18 -2.87 17.06
CA ILE A 128 -5.98 -1.83 17.73
C ILE A 128 -7.12 -2.45 18.55
N GLY A 129 -7.38 -1.87 19.73
CA GLY A 129 -8.47 -2.28 20.63
C GLY A 129 -8.05 -2.40 22.10
N THR A 130 -6.74 -2.51 22.38
CA THR A 130 -6.19 -2.59 23.73
C THR A 130 -6.68 -1.43 24.61
N ASN A 131 -6.69 -0.20 24.09
CA ASN A 131 -7.17 0.97 24.84
C ASN A 131 -8.70 1.02 25.03
N ASP A 132 -9.47 0.39 24.14
CA ASP A 132 -10.92 0.22 24.32
C ASP A 132 -11.23 -0.70 25.50
N LEU A 133 -10.51 -1.83 25.59
CA LEU A 133 -10.68 -2.80 26.67
C LEU A 133 -10.09 -2.31 27.99
N ASN A 134 -8.83 -1.90 28.00
CA ASN A 134 -8.13 -1.41 29.18
C ASN A 134 -8.81 -0.17 29.80
N GLY A 135 -9.32 0.74 28.95
CA GLY A 135 -10.08 1.93 29.35
C GLY A 135 -11.57 1.70 29.64
N ASN A 136 -12.06 0.45 29.52
CA ASN A 136 -13.48 0.09 29.65
C ASN A 136 -14.42 0.94 28.76
N TYR A 137 -13.96 1.31 27.57
CA TYR A 137 -14.69 2.18 26.65
C TYR A 137 -15.54 1.35 25.68
N GLN A 138 -16.85 1.33 25.94
CA GLN A 138 -17.85 0.69 25.07
C GLN A 138 -17.49 -0.75 24.66
N VAL A 139 -16.87 -1.51 25.56
CA VAL A 139 -16.35 -2.88 25.34
C VAL A 139 -17.31 -3.81 24.57
N PRO A 140 -18.63 -3.87 24.86
CA PRO A 140 -19.55 -4.75 24.13
C PRO A 140 -19.66 -4.47 22.63
N THR A 141 -19.35 -3.24 22.19
CA THR A 141 -19.43 -2.79 20.78
C THR A 141 -18.07 -2.59 20.14
N ALA A 142 -16.97 -2.81 20.88
CA ALA A 142 -15.62 -2.70 20.32
C ALA A 142 -15.40 -3.63 19.10
N PRO A 143 -15.89 -4.89 19.06
CA PRO A 143 -15.80 -5.72 17.86
C PRO A 143 -16.55 -5.15 16.64
N ASP A 144 -17.73 -4.55 16.86
CA ASP A 144 -18.51 -3.92 15.78
C ASP A 144 -17.82 -2.67 15.25
N ARG A 145 -17.16 -1.88 16.12
CA ARG A 145 -16.31 -0.75 15.72
C ARG A 145 -15.06 -1.20 14.97
N LEU A 146 -14.43 -2.31 15.36
CA LEU A 146 -13.30 -2.89 14.61
C LEU A 146 -13.76 -3.33 13.21
N ARG A 147 -14.92 -3.99 13.10
CA ARG A 147 -15.52 -4.33 11.81
C ARG A 147 -15.76 -3.07 10.96
N ALA A 148 -16.38 -2.03 11.52
CA ALA A 148 -16.62 -0.77 10.81
C ALA A 148 -15.31 -0.11 10.31
N LEU A 149 -14.22 -0.21 11.08
CA LEU A 149 -12.89 0.24 10.67
C LEU A 149 -12.29 -0.62 9.54
N LEU A 150 -12.47 -1.95 9.56
CA LEU A 150 -12.07 -2.81 8.44
C LEU A 150 -12.90 -2.52 7.18
N ASP A 151 -14.21 -2.29 7.33
CA ASP A 151 -15.13 -1.83 6.29
C ASP A 151 -14.65 -0.50 5.68
N GLN A 152 -14.21 0.45 6.51
CA GLN A 152 -13.66 1.74 6.11
C GLN A 152 -12.32 1.58 5.37
N ILE A 153 -11.33 0.88 5.94
CA ILE A 153 -10.01 0.70 5.32
C ILE A 153 -10.13 0.05 3.93
N THR A 154 -10.93 -1.01 3.82
CA THR A 154 -11.13 -1.74 2.55
C THR A 154 -11.95 -0.99 1.51
N ARG A 155 -12.73 0.03 1.93
CA ARG A 155 -13.45 0.96 1.04
C ARG A 155 -12.52 2.04 0.49
N ASP A 156 -11.64 2.61 1.32
CA ASP A 156 -10.77 3.74 0.95
C ASP A 156 -9.41 3.32 0.38
N ALA A 157 -9.00 2.09 0.62
CA ALA A 157 -7.85 1.44 0.00
C ALA A 157 -8.23 0.05 -0.54
N PRO A 158 -9.04 -0.04 -1.62
CA PRO A 158 -9.53 -1.32 -2.15
C PRO A 158 -8.41 -2.20 -2.74
N ASP A 159 -7.27 -1.61 -3.11
CA ASP A 159 -6.07 -2.33 -3.55
C ASP A 159 -5.25 -2.92 -2.38
N ALA A 160 -5.58 -2.58 -1.14
CA ALA A 160 -4.80 -2.96 0.03
C ALA A 160 -5.23 -4.31 0.63
N THR A 161 -4.24 -5.07 1.09
CA THR A 161 -4.44 -6.20 2.00
C THR A 161 -4.38 -5.70 3.45
N VAL A 162 -5.38 -6.02 4.27
CA VAL A 162 -5.39 -5.70 5.70
C VAL A 162 -5.08 -6.95 6.53
N LEU A 163 -4.01 -6.90 7.30
CA LEU A 163 -3.57 -7.92 8.25
C LEU A 163 -3.95 -7.46 9.66
N VAL A 164 -5.11 -7.91 10.15
CA VAL A 164 -5.61 -7.53 11.48
C VAL A 164 -5.18 -8.54 12.53
N GLY A 165 -4.49 -8.08 13.57
CA GLY A 165 -4.06 -8.92 14.68
C GLY A 165 -5.18 -9.21 15.69
N THR A 166 -5.12 -10.38 16.33
CA THR A 166 -5.80 -10.60 17.62
C THR A 166 -5.04 -9.86 18.71
N LEU A 167 -5.74 -9.21 19.65
CA LEU A 167 -5.08 -8.51 20.74
C LEU A 167 -4.15 -9.45 21.55
N ILE A 168 -2.91 -9.01 21.71
CA ILE A 168 -1.87 -9.67 22.51
C ILE A 168 -2.30 -9.91 23.97
N ILE A 169 -1.71 -10.90 24.62
CA ILE A 169 -1.91 -11.16 26.07
C ILE A 169 -1.58 -9.92 26.92
N SER A 170 -2.35 -9.67 27.98
CA SER A 170 -2.10 -8.61 28.95
C SER A 170 -1.96 -9.17 30.38
N THR A 171 -1.43 -8.35 31.29
CA THR A 171 -1.60 -8.54 32.75
C THR A 171 -2.43 -7.42 33.40
N SER A 172 -3.00 -6.50 32.61
CA SER A 172 -4.00 -5.55 33.08
C SER A 172 -5.33 -6.26 33.33
N GLY A 173 -5.87 -6.15 34.54
CA GLY A 173 -7.11 -6.83 34.92
C GLY A 173 -8.37 -6.34 34.21
N THR A 174 -8.38 -5.12 33.65
CA THR A 174 -9.54 -4.60 32.87
C THR A 174 -9.50 -5.08 31.42
N GLU A 175 -8.31 -5.07 30.81
CA GLU A 175 -8.05 -5.53 29.44
C GLU A 175 -8.28 -7.05 29.36
N GLU A 176 -7.53 -7.84 30.14
CA GLU A 176 -7.46 -9.29 30.00
C GLU A 176 -8.79 -9.98 30.38
N ALA A 177 -9.62 -9.35 31.21
CA ALA A 177 -10.97 -9.81 31.50
C ALA A 177 -11.93 -9.75 30.29
N SER A 178 -11.66 -8.85 29.34
CA SER A 178 -12.48 -8.61 28.15
C SER A 178 -11.86 -9.22 26.88
N ARG A 179 -10.53 -9.31 26.82
CA ARG A 179 -9.75 -9.69 25.65
C ARG A 179 -10.14 -11.04 25.02
N PRO A 180 -10.37 -12.14 25.77
CA PRO A 180 -10.78 -13.41 25.15
C PRO A 180 -12.13 -13.31 24.42
N ALA A 181 -13.08 -12.54 24.97
CA ALA A 181 -14.39 -12.34 24.37
C ALA A 181 -14.33 -11.43 23.12
N PHE A 182 -13.43 -10.44 23.12
CA PHE A 182 -13.14 -9.62 21.95
C PHE A 182 -12.50 -10.47 20.83
N ASN A 183 -11.37 -11.14 21.12
CA ASN A 183 -10.64 -11.96 20.14
C ASN A 183 -11.49 -13.09 19.56
N ALA A 184 -12.42 -13.67 20.32
CA ALA A 184 -13.36 -14.68 19.82
C ALA A 184 -14.31 -14.17 18.71
N LYS A 185 -14.48 -12.86 18.52
CA LYS A 185 -15.30 -12.27 17.45
C LYS A 185 -14.54 -12.08 16.14
N LEU A 186 -13.22 -11.86 16.19
CA LEU A 186 -12.40 -11.50 15.03
C LEU A 186 -12.46 -12.51 13.88
N PRO A 187 -12.44 -13.85 14.11
CA PRO A 187 -12.58 -14.82 13.02
C PRO A 187 -13.87 -14.65 12.21
N GLY A 188 -15.01 -14.37 12.89
CA GLY A 188 -16.29 -14.16 12.23
C GLY A 188 -16.36 -12.82 11.47
N ILE A 189 -15.73 -11.77 12.01
CA ILE A 189 -15.60 -10.48 11.33
C ILE A 189 -14.79 -10.64 10.04
N VAL A 190 -13.59 -11.21 10.13
CA VAL A 190 -12.70 -11.40 8.96
C VAL A 190 -13.33 -12.31 7.90
N GLN A 191 -14.04 -13.38 8.30
CA GLN A 191 -14.82 -14.20 7.36
C GLN A 191 -15.91 -13.40 6.65
N GLY A 192 -16.57 -12.46 7.34
CA GLY A 192 -17.54 -11.54 6.74
C GLY A 192 -16.92 -10.63 5.68
N GLU A 193 -15.76 -10.03 5.98
CA GLU A 193 -15.01 -9.19 5.03
C GLU A 193 -14.56 -10.00 3.79
N GLN A 194 -14.02 -11.20 4.00
CA GLN A 194 -13.60 -12.11 2.92
C GLN A 194 -14.78 -12.56 2.06
N ALA A 195 -15.94 -12.85 2.67
CA ALA A 195 -17.16 -13.20 1.94
C ALA A 195 -17.72 -12.03 1.11
N ALA A 196 -17.42 -10.78 1.51
CA ALA A 196 -17.69 -9.58 0.72
C ALA A 196 -16.62 -9.31 -0.38
N GLY A 197 -15.65 -10.22 -0.56
CA GLY A 197 -14.63 -10.14 -1.60
C GLY A 197 -13.40 -9.30 -1.23
N LYS A 198 -13.23 -8.95 0.05
CA LYS A 198 -12.15 -8.05 0.51
C LYS A 198 -10.93 -8.82 1.00
N HIS A 199 -9.75 -8.25 0.79
CA HIS A 199 -8.47 -8.84 1.21
C HIS A 199 -8.15 -8.55 2.69
N VAL A 200 -8.97 -9.05 3.61
CA VAL A 200 -8.70 -8.99 5.05
C VAL A 200 -8.23 -10.36 5.55
N ARG A 201 -7.17 -10.40 6.38
CA ARG A 201 -6.63 -11.62 6.99
C ARG A 201 -6.45 -11.43 8.49
N LEU A 202 -6.88 -12.42 9.26
CA LEU A 202 -6.60 -12.49 10.69
C LEU A 202 -5.16 -12.96 10.90
N VAL A 203 -4.44 -12.29 11.79
CA VAL A 203 -3.12 -12.66 12.28
C VAL A 203 -3.24 -13.06 13.74
N ASP A 204 -2.80 -14.27 14.08
CA ASP A 204 -2.88 -14.80 15.44
C ASP A 204 -1.64 -14.41 16.26
N MET A 205 -1.87 -13.69 17.36
CA MET A 205 -0.83 -13.26 18.30
C MET A 205 -0.73 -14.17 19.53
N SER A 206 -1.41 -15.32 19.55
CA SER A 206 -1.46 -16.26 20.68
C SER A 206 -0.09 -16.84 21.11
N ALA A 207 0.95 -16.68 20.29
CA ALA A 207 2.32 -17.05 20.63
C ALA A 207 2.96 -16.16 21.73
N LEU A 208 2.41 -14.98 21.98
CA LEU A 208 2.86 -14.11 23.08
C LEU A 208 2.34 -14.62 24.43
N THR A 209 3.19 -14.54 25.43
CA THR A 209 2.94 -14.90 26.83
C THR A 209 3.22 -13.72 27.74
N THR A 210 2.82 -13.79 29.01
CA THR A 210 3.09 -12.70 29.97
C THR A 210 4.58 -12.45 30.23
N ALA A 211 5.47 -13.40 29.90
CA ALA A 211 6.92 -13.23 29.93
C ALA A 211 7.46 -12.38 28.76
N ASP A 212 6.65 -12.17 27.73
CA ASP A 212 6.98 -11.38 26.54
C ASP A 212 6.58 -9.89 26.68
N LEU A 213 6.13 -9.46 27.87
CA LEU A 213 5.75 -8.08 28.17
C LEU A 213 6.87 -7.29 28.87
N SER A 214 6.89 -5.97 28.68
CA SER A 214 7.73 -5.01 29.42
C SER A 214 7.00 -4.35 30.59
N ASP A 215 5.66 -4.24 30.48
CA ASP A 215 4.77 -3.75 31.53
C ASP A 215 3.44 -4.53 31.49
N ALA A 216 2.32 -3.95 31.96
CA ALA A 216 1.04 -4.64 31.97
C ALA A 216 0.40 -4.84 30.57
N LEU A 217 0.76 -4.02 29.59
CA LEU A 217 0.11 -3.93 28.27
C LEU A 217 1.10 -4.09 27.11
N HIS A 218 2.33 -3.61 27.25
CA HIS A 218 3.25 -3.49 26.13
C HIS A 218 4.22 -4.67 26.04
N PRO A 219 4.52 -5.18 24.83
CA PRO A 219 5.58 -6.17 24.61
C PRO A 219 6.98 -5.65 24.98
N ASN A 220 7.83 -6.57 25.42
CA ASN A 220 9.29 -6.41 25.32
C ASN A 220 9.77 -6.89 23.93
N ASP A 221 11.06 -6.76 23.63
CA ASP A 221 11.61 -7.10 22.30
C ASP A 221 11.42 -8.58 21.89
N ASN A 222 11.20 -9.52 22.82
CA ASN A 222 10.84 -10.90 22.45
C ASN A 222 9.38 -11.00 22.00
N GLY A 223 8.45 -10.31 22.68
CA GLY A 223 7.06 -10.21 22.25
C GLY A 223 6.92 -9.50 20.91
N TYR A 224 7.63 -8.39 20.73
CA TYR A 224 7.66 -7.69 19.45
C TYR A 224 8.23 -8.52 18.30
N ARG A 225 9.21 -9.40 18.56
CA ARG A 225 9.67 -10.37 17.56
C ARG A 225 8.58 -11.36 17.17
N LYS A 226 7.84 -11.91 18.14
CA LYS A 226 6.71 -12.83 17.88
C LYS A 226 5.58 -12.16 17.10
N MET A 227 5.28 -10.89 17.37
CA MET A 227 4.32 -10.11 16.59
C MET A 227 4.79 -9.92 15.14
N ALA A 228 6.08 -9.65 14.92
CA ALA A 228 6.65 -9.58 13.59
C ALA A 228 6.57 -10.93 12.87
N ASP A 229 6.94 -12.03 13.51
CA ASP A 229 6.82 -13.39 12.97
C ASP A 229 5.38 -13.68 12.50
N ALA A 230 4.38 -13.30 13.32
CA ALA A 230 2.96 -13.47 13.02
C ALA A 230 2.49 -12.58 11.84
N PHE A 231 2.84 -11.28 11.83
CA PHE A 231 2.51 -10.38 10.72
C PHE A 231 3.21 -10.80 9.42
N ASN A 232 4.46 -11.27 9.48
CA ASN A 232 5.21 -11.75 8.33
C ASN A 232 4.58 -13.00 7.72
N ALA A 233 4.19 -13.98 8.56
CA ALA A 233 3.39 -15.12 8.11
C ALA A 233 2.03 -14.68 7.50
N GLY A 234 1.44 -13.60 8.01
CA GLY A 234 0.27 -12.94 7.43
C GLY A 234 0.51 -12.37 6.02
N VAL A 235 1.63 -11.67 5.81
CA VAL A 235 2.08 -11.16 4.50
C VAL A 235 2.27 -12.32 3.52
N GLN A 236 3.08 -13.32 3.89
CA GLN A 236 3.35 -14.50 3.07
C GLN A 236 2.06 -15.24 2.67
N ALA A 237 1.13 -15.43 3.60
CA ALA A 237 -0.15 -16.09 3.33
C ALA A 237 -1.10 -15.25 2.45
N ALA A 238 -0.97 -13.92 2.43
CA ALA A 238 -1.73 -13.04 1.55
C ALA A 238 -1.11 -12.95 0.14
N ASP A 239 0.22 -12.88 0.03
CA ASP A 239 0.94 -12.92 -1.25
C ASP A 239 0.74 -14.26 -1.97
N ALA A 240 0.83 -15.38 -1.24
CA ALA A 240 0.52 -16.72 -1.76
C ALA A 240 -0.94 -16.89 -2.20
N ALA A 241 -1.88 -16.12 -1.62
CA ALA A 241 -3.27 -16.05 -2.06
C ALA A 241 -3.48 -15.07 -3.25
N GLY A 242 -2.41 -14.38 -3.68
CA GLY A 242 -2.43 -13.37 -4.75
C GLY A 242 -3.11 -12.07 -4.36
N TRP A 243 -3.32 -11.80 -3.06
CA TRP A 243 -4.03 -10.61 -2.56
C TRP A 243 -3.16 -9.36 -2.56
N ILE A 244 -1.85 -9.54 -2.32
CA ILE A 244 -0.88 -8.45 -2.40
C ILE A 244 -0.56 -8.19 -3.87
N LYS A 245 -0.76 -6.95 -4.31
CA LYS A 245 -0.32 -6.41 -5.61
C LYS A 245 0.76 -5.36 -5.36
N PRO A 246 1.67 -5.10 -6.32
CA PRO A 246 2.58 -3.95 -6.22
C PRO A 246 1.79 -2.67 -5.90
N PRO A 247 2.33 -1.76 -5.08
CA PRO A 247 1.57 -0.64 -4.59
C PRO A 247 1.17 0.26 -5.75
N ALA A 248 -0.10 0.67 -5.77
CA ALA A 248 -0.55 1.72 -6.67
C ALA A 248 0.41 2.91 -6.56
N SER A 249 0.76 3.49 -7.70
CA SER A 249 1.46 4.77 -7.72
C SER A 249 0.62 5.76 -6.92
N VAL A 250 1.19 6.31 -5.84
CA VAL A 250 0.55 7.33 -4.98
C VAL A 250 0.09 8.57 -5.76
N GLY A 251 0.59 8.67 -6.99
CA GLY A 251 0.59 9.84 -7.83
C GLY A 251 1.81 9.76 -8.74
N GLY A 252 2.14 10.88 -9.36
CA GLY A 252 3.36 11.05 -10.13
C GLY A 252 3.50 12.47 -10.64
N GLN A 253 4.59 12.72 -11.36
CA GLN A 253 4.80 13.98 -12.07
C GLN A 253 3.77 14.16 -13.18
N VAL A 254 2.89 15.14 -13.01
CA VAL A 254 2.03 15.66 -14.08
C VAL A 254 2.89 16.53 -14.99
N ARG A 255 3.50 15.90 -16.00
CA ARG A 255 4.39 16.56 -16.97
C ARG A 255 3.59 17.39 -17.95
N SER A 256 4.05 18.61 -18.23
CA SER A 256 3.49 19.48 -19.25
C SER A 256 3.86 18.99 -20.66
N GLY A 257 3.09 19.39 -21.67
CA GLY A 257 3.51 19.33 -23.07
C GLY A 257 4.68 20.27 -23.39
N ILE A 258 4.98 21.24 -22.51
CA ILE A 258 6.19 22.06 -22.58
C ILE A 258 7.37 21.25 -22.05
N ALA A 259 8.37 21.03 -22.91
CA ALA A 259 9.46 20.11 -22.67
C ALA A 259 10.21 20.40 -21.36
N GLY A 260 10.28 19.38 -20.50
CA GLY A 260 10.99 19.45 -19.21
C GLY A 260 10.22 20.11 -18.07
N LYS A 261 8.97 20.58 -18.28
CA LYS A 261 8.14 21.20 -17.23
C LYS A 261 7.16 20.22 -16.60
N CYS A 262 6.90 20.42 -15.32
CA CYS A 262 5.99 19.66 -14.49
C CYS A 262 5.06 20.63 -13.75
N LEU A 263 3.83 20.19 -13.46
CA LEU A 263 2.94 20.82 -12.49
C LEU A 263 3.60 20.75 -11.10
N ASP A 264 3.75 21.90 -10.46
CA ASP A 264 4.47 22.07 -9.20
C ASP A 264 3.60 22.85 -8.19
N VAL A 265 3.97 22.80 -6.91
CA VAL A 265 3.39 23.59 -5.83
C VAL A 265 4.47 24.56 -5.39
N SER A 266 4.29 25.83 -5.70
CA SER A 266 5.35 26.85 -5.65
C SER A 266 6.18 26.79 -4.35
N GLY A 267 7.46 26.45 -4.49
CA GLY A 267 8.42 26.33 -3.39
C GLY A 267 8.17 25.18 -2.39
N GLY A 268 7.34 24.19 -2.75
CA GLY A 268 6.93 23.09 -1.88
C GLY A 268 6.05 23.51 -0.69
N ASN A 269 5.44 24.69 -0.73
CA ASN A 269 4.72 25.26 0.40
C ASN A 269 3.27 24.75 0.50
N GLY A 270 3.00 23.80 1.39
CA GLY A 270 1.67 23.23 1.62
C GLY A 270 0.60 24.16 2.25
N ALA A 271 0.82 25.48 2.34
CA ALA A 271 -0.19 26.43 2.78
C ALA A 271 -1.35 26.60 1.78
N ASN A 272 -2.54 26.95 2.27
CA ASN A 272 -3.66 27.32 1.40
C ASN A 272 -3.37 28.62 0.65
N GLY A 273 -3.68 28.66 -0.64
CA GLY A 273 -3.41 29.80 -1.52
C GLY A 273 -1.98 29.83 -2.08
N THR A 274 -1.13 28.83 -1.79
CA THR A 274 0.12 28.64 -2.54
C THR A 274 -0.20 28.39 -4.01
N ALA A 275 0.49 29.09 -4.92
CA ALA A 275 0.31 28.93 -6.36
C ALA A 275 0.63 27.49 -6.82
N ALA A 276 -0.17 26.98 -7.76
CA ALA A 276 0.25 25.88 -8.62
C ALA A 276 0.90 26.48 -9.86
N ASP A 277 2.14 26.11 -10.15
CA ASP A 277 2.97 26.68 -11.21
C ASP A 277 3.61 25.60 -12.09
N ILE A 278 4.31 26.02 -13.15
CA ILE A 278 5.27 25.17 -13.83
C ILE A 278 6.63 25.27 -13.15
N TRP A 279 7.29 24.12 -13.01
CA TRP A 279 8.71 24.06 -12.65
C TRP A 279 9.42 22.98 -13.47
N SER A 280 10.74 23.10 -13.61
CA SER A 280 11.59 22.11 -14.24
C SER A 280 11.47 20.77 -13.48
N CYS A 281 11.14 19.68 -14.19
CA CYS A 281 10.84 18.40 -13.57
C CYS A 281 11.99 17.88 -12.70
N ASN A 282 11.81 17.86 -11.38
CA ASN A 282 12.84 17.59 -10.36
C ASN A 282 12.49 16.40 -9.44
N ALA A 283 11.29 15.84 -9.56
CA ALA A 283 10.76 14.70 -8.80
C ALA A 283 10.57 14.92 -7.28
N SER A 284 10.69 16.16 -6.80
CA SER A 284 10.34 16.54 -5.41
C SER A 284 8.85 16.34 -5.12
N ASP A 285 8.49 16.27 -3.82
CA ASP A 285 7.11 16.10 -3.35
C ASP A 285 6.14 17.18 -3.87
N ALA A 286 6.64 18.38 -4.17
CA ALA A 286 5.87 19.47 -4.79
C ALA A 286 5.34 19.11 -6.19
N GLN A 287 5.97 18.15 -6.86
CA GLN A 287 5.58 17.64 -8.19
C GLN A 287 4.88 16.28 -8.13
N GLN A 288 4.63 15.72 -6.95
CA GLN A 288 3.95 14.43 -6.81
C GLN A 288 2.44 14.66 -6.63
N TRP A 289 1.71 14.54 -7.75
CA TRP A 289 0.27 14.75 -7.80
C TRP A 289 -0.48 13.42 -7.86
N SER A 290 -1.64 13.35 -7.22
CA SER A 290 -2.53 12.19 -7.19
C SER A 290 -3.88 12.55 -7.82
N ALA A 291 -4.40 11.71 -8.72
CA ALA A 291 -5.75 11.85 -9.27
C ALA A 291 -6.72 10.90 -8.55
N ARG A 292 -7.88 11.42 -8.14
CA ARG A 292 -8.85 10.69 -7.33
C ARG A 292 -10.19 10.51 -8.01
N SER A 293 -10.87 9.43 -7.62
CA SER A 293 -12.24 9.06 -8.00
C SER A 293 -13.29 10.11 -7.61
N ASP A 294 -12.99 10.96 -6.62
CA ASP A 294 -13.77 12.16 -6.28
C ASP A 294 -13.56 13.34 -7.25
N GLY A 295 -12.78 13.15 -8.32
CA GLY A 295 -12.48 14.15 -9.35
C GLY A 295 -11.41 15.17 -8.97
N THR A 296 -10.71 15.01 -7.84
CA THR A 296 -9.66 15.95 -7.42
C THR A 296 -8.26 15.56 -7.91
N LEU A 297 -7.43 16.57 -8.19
CA LEU A 297 -5.97 16.44 -8.27
C LEU A 297 -5.38 16.93 -6.95
N ARG A 298 -4.50 16.15 -6.30
CA ARG A 298 -3.96 16.50 -4.97
C ARG A 298 -2.44 16.33 -4.85
N ALA A 299 -1.78 17.32 -4.27
CA ALA A 299 -0.37 17.30 -3.84
C ALA A 299 -0.25 17.88 -2.43
N LEU A 300 0.76 17.44 -1.66
CA LEU A 300 1.03 17.89 -0.28
C LEU A 300 -0.20 17.83 0.67
N GLY A 301 -1.15 16.92 0.42
CA GLY A 301 -2.40 16.79 1.18
C GLY A 301 -3.52 17.78 0.81
N LYS A 302 -3.29 18.67 -0.16
CA LYS A 302 -4.21 19.72 -0.62
C LYS A 302 -4.74 19.42 -2.02
N CYS A 303 -5.83 20.06 -2.42
CA CYS A 303 -6.44 19.94 -3.74
C CYS A 303 -6.02 21.09 -4.67
N LEU A 304 -5.80 20.79 -5.95
CA LEU A 304 -5.64 21.78 -7.02
C LEU A 304 -6.95 22.57 -7.16
N ASP A 305 -6.90 23.88 -7.03
CA ASP A 305 -8.07 24.76 -6.84
C ASP A 305 -8.04 25.95 -7.81
N ALA A 306 -9.15 26.21 -8.50
CA ALA A 306 -9.35 27.46 -9.22
C ALA A 306 -9.76 28.58 -8.24
N THR A 307 -8.80 29.47 -7.93
CA THR A 307 -8.84 30.48 -6.85
C THR A 307 -10.21 31.15 -6.72
N GLY A 308 -10.75 31.15 -5.51
CA GLY A 308 -11.99 31.87 -5.18
C GLY A 308 -13.24 31.35 -5.92
N ARG A 309 -13.20 30.11 -6.43
CA ARG A 309 -14.24 29.51 -7.29
C ARG A 309 -14.44 30.23 -8.61
N GLY A 310 -13.40 30.91 -9.11
CA GLY A 310 -13.45 31.62 -10.39
C GLY A 310 -13.67 30.68 -11.57
N THR A 311 -14.39 31.16 -12.58
CA THR A 311 -14.74 30.40 -13.79
C THR A 311 -14.28 31.05 -15.09
N ALA A 312 -13.62 32.21 -15.02
CA ALA A 312 -13.21 33.01 -16.17
C ALA A 312 -11.79 32.66 -16.66
N ASN A 313 -11.45 33.10 -17.88
CA ASN A 313 -10.07 33.07 -18.36
C ASN A 313 -9.17 33.89 -17.42
N GLY A 314 -8.00 33.35 -17.07
CA GLY A 314 -7.06 34.00 -16.16
C GLY A 314 -7.42 33.86 -14.67
N THR A 315 -8.45 33.09 -14.30
CA THR A 315 -8.59 32.63 -12.91
C THR A 315 -7.33 31.82 -12.55
N ARG A 316 -6.61 32.26 -11.51
CA ARG A 316 -5.39 31.60 -11.03
C ARG A 316 -5.68 30.22 -10.47
N ILE A 317 -4.67 29.35 -10.53
CA ILE A 317 -4.69 28.05 -9.86
C ILE A 317 -3.77 28.08 -8.64
N GLU A 318 -4.27 27.51 -7.56
CA GLU A 318 -3.61 27.39 -6.26
C GLU A 318 -3.81 25.98 -5.69
N ILE A 319 -3.23 25.72 -4.52
CA ILE A 319 -3.65 24.60 -3.68
C ILE A 319 -4.48 25.08 -2.50
N TRP A 320 -5.52 24.33 -2.15
CA TRP A 320 -6.39 24.62 -1.02
C TRP A 320 -6.84 23.34 -0.32
N ASP A 321 -7.32 23.44 0.92
CA ASP A 321 -7.96 22.31 1.60
C ASP A 321 -9.10 21.72 0.76
N CYS A 322 -9.10 20.40 0.62
CA CYS A 322 -10.10 19.67 -0.14
C CYS A 322 -11.47 19.82 0.53
N ASN A 323 -12.39 20.53 -0.13
CA ASN A 323 -13.71 20.87 0.41
C ASN A 323 -14.87 20.37 -0.46
N GLY A 324 -14.60 19.52 -1.45
CA GLY A 324 -15.61 19.02 -2.40
C GLY A 324 -16.14 20.11 -3.34
N GLY A 325 -15.54 21.31 -3.33
CA GLY A 325 -15.93 22.42 -4.19
C GLY A 325 -15.70 22.09 -5.67
N ALA A 326 -16.64 22.47 -6.53
CA ALA A 326 -16.55 22.16 -7.95
C ALA A 326 -15.42 22.90 -8.70
N ASN A 327 -14.77 23.87 -8.05
CA ASN A 327 -13.52 24.52 -8.44
C ASN A 327 -12.27 23.67 -8.18
N GLN A 328 -12.38 22.58 -7.42
CA GLN A 328 -11.32 21.59 -7.16
C GLN A 328 -11.43 20.33 -8.03
N GLN A 329 -12.40 20.32 -8.95
CA GLN A 329 -12.72 19.21 -9.82
C GLN A 329 -11.95 19.31 -11.14
N TRP A 330 -11.34 18.21 -11.57
CA TRP A 330 -10.49 18.15 -12.75
C TRP A 330 -10.72 16.83 -13.50
N GLN A 331 -11.10 16.93 -14.76
CA GLN A 331 -11.37 15.79 -15.64
C GLN A 331 -10.28 15.70 -16.71
N ALA A 332 -9.77 14.50 -16.97
CA ALA A 332 -8.87 14.27 -18.09
C ALA A 332 -9.58 14.64 -19.41
N TYR A 333 -9.01 15.55 -20.19
CA TYR A 333 -9.63 16.13 -21.37
C TYR A 333 -8.56 16.51 -22.40
N ASN A 334 -8.68 15.98 -23.62
CA ASN A 334 -7.84 16.31 -24.77
C ASN A 334 -6.31 16.34 -24.46
N GLY A 335 -5.82 15.32 -23.74
CA GLY A 335 -4.41 15.21 -23.35
C GLY A 335 -3.95 16.12 -22.21
N GLY A 336 -4.88 16.77 -21.50
CA GLY A 336 -4.63 17.50 -20.26
C GLY A 336 -5.79 17.41 -19.28
N TYR A 337 -6.04 18.48 -18.51
CA TYR A 337 -7.13 18.54 -17.52
C TYR A 337 -8.06 19.72 -17.76
N ARG A 338 -9.36 19.50 -17.53
CA ARG A 338 -10.43 20.49 -17.65
C ARG A 338 -11.24 20.55 -16.36
N ASN A 339 -11.49 21.75 -15.84
CA ASN A 339 -12.44 21.94 -14.75
C ASN A 339 -13.88 21.86 -15.34
N PRO A 340 -14.76 20.99 -14.82
CA PRO A 340 -16.06 20.74 -15.44
C PRO A 340 -17.06 21.90 -15.31
N VAL A 341 -16.90 22.77 -14.30
CA VAL A 341 -17.84 23.88 -14.03
C VAL A 341 -17.49 25.16 -14.77
N SER A 342 -16.21 25.56 -14.80
CA SER A 342 -15.77 26.66 -15.66
C SER A 342 -15.80 26.28 -17.15
N GLY A 343 -15.67 24.98 -17.42
CA GLY A 343 -15.53 24.41 -18.75
C GLY A 343 -14.16 24.64 -19.38
N ARG A 344 -13.21 25.17 -18.61
CA ARG A 344 -11.87 25.62 -19.03
C ARG A 344 -10.78 24.62 -18.67
N CYS A 345 -9.70 24.66 -19.43
CA CYS A 345 -8.54 23.80 -19.26
C CYS A 345 -7.53 24.39 -18.27
N LEU A 346 -6.76 23.51 -17.63
CA LEU A 346 -5.55 23.86 -16.89
C LEU A 346 -4.50 24.34 -17.90
N ASP A 347 -4.11 25.61 -17.82
CA ASP A 347 -3.31 26.28 -18.84
C ASP A 347 -2.07 26.93 -18.21
N ASP A 348 -0.90 26.68 -18.80
CA ASP A 348 0.28 27.51 -18.58
C ASP A 348 0.21 28.77 -19.46
N PRO A 349 0.05 29.96 -18.86
CA PRO A 349 -0.34 31.16 -19.59
C PRO A 349 0.75 31.60 -20.58
N GLY A 350 0.40 31.54 -21.87
CA GLY A 350 1.28 31.99 -22.95
C GLY A 350 2.36 30.98 -23.38
N SER A 351 2.26 29.71 -22.94
CA SER A 351 3.27 28.67 -23.22
C SER A 351 4.67 29.04 -22.69
N SER A 352 4.72 29.41 -21.41
CA SER A 352 5.92 29.82 -20.70
C SER A 352 6.94 28.70 -20.57
N THR A 353 8.22 29.06 -20.67
CA THR A 353 9.34 28.18 -20.31
C THR A 353 9.98 28.57 -18.97
N THR A 354 9.41 29.56 -18.27
CA THR A 354 9.95 30.15 -17.04
C THR A 354 9.41 29.42 -15.82
N ASP A 355 10.33 28.90 -14.99
CA ASP A 355 10.00 28.28 -13.71
C ASP A 355 9.32 29.30 -12.76
N GLY A 356 8.27 28.85 -12.06
CA GLY A 356 7.43 29.70 -11.22
C GLY A 356 6.30 30.42 -11.96
N THR A 357 6.02 30.10 -13.23
CA THR A 357 4.84 30.66 -13.93
C THR A 357 3.57 30.00 -13.38
N GLN A 358 2.79 30.77 -12.63
CA GLN A 358 1.51 30.31 -12.06
C GLN A 358 0.50 29.96 -13.16
N LEU A 359 -0.14 28.80 -13.01
CA LEU A 359 -1.15 28.30 -13.94
C LEU A 359 -2.48 29.06 -13.81
N VAL A 360 -3.28 28.99 -14.86
CA VAL A 360 -4.62 29.59 -14.94
C VAL A 360 -5.66 28.63 -15.50
N LEU A 361 -6.94 28.95 -15.31
CA LEU A 361 -8.00 28.49 -16.19
C LEU A 361 -7.94 29.27 -17.51
N TRP A 362 -7.98 28.57 -18.63
CA TRP A 362 -8.13 29.17 -19.95
C TRP A 362 -9.05 28.36 -20.86
N ASP A 363 -9.65 29.01 -21.85
CA ASP A 363 -10.46 28.33 -22.87
C ASP A 363 -9.65 27.24 -23.57
N CYS A 364 -10.22 26.04 -23.63
CA CYS A 364 -9.54 24.86 -24.16
C CYS A 364 -9.23 25.04 -25.66
N ASN A 365 -7.94 25.11 -25.99
CA ASN A 365 -7.42 25.32 -27.34
C ASN A 365 -6.55 24.14 -27.83
N GLY A 366 -6.14 23.23 -26.93
CA GLY A 366 -5.37 22.03 -27.27
C GLY A 366 -3.87 22.27 -27.54
N GLY A 367 -3.36 23.48 -27.27
CA GLY A 367 -1.94 23.79 -27.33
C GLY A 367 -1.12 23.02 -26.30
N ALA A 368 0.20 22.96 -26.51
CA ALA A 368 1.13 22.21 -25.65
C ALA A 368 1.11 22.67 -24.18
N ASN A 369 0.76 23.94 -23.94
CA ASN A 369 0.60 24.54 -22.61
C ASN A 369 -0.68 24.11 -21.86
N GLN A 370 -1.58 23.38 -22.55
CA GLN A 370 -2.75 22.72 -21.95
C GLN A 370 -2.62 21.18 -21.94
N GLN A 371 -1.50 20.64 -22.44
CA GLN A 371 -1.23 19.21 -22.39
C GLN A 371 -0.55 18.87 -21.07
N TRP A 372 -1.07 17.84 -20.40
CA TRP A 372 -0.63 17.39 -19.09
C TRP A 372 -0.75 15.87 -19.00
N THR A 373 0.30 15.18 -18.53
CA THR A 373 0.24 13.72 -18.36
C THR A 373 -0.91 13.33 -17.44
N ALA A 374 -1.83 12.53 -17.98
CA ALA A 374 -2.93 11.95 -17.23
C ALA A 374 -2.38 10.96 -16.19
N LEU A 375 -2.76 11.16 -14.93
CA LEU A 375 -2.49 10.20 -13.86
C LEU A 375 -3.57 9.10 -13.86
N PRO A 376 -3.24 7.88 -13.42
CA PRO A 376 -4.26 6.89 -13.07
C PRO A 376 -5.21 7.47 -12.00
N VAL A 377 -6.50 7.41 -12.26
CA VAL A 377 -7.54 7.76 -11.28
C VAL A 377 -7.63 6.64 -10.24
N SER A 378 -7.79 7.02 -8.98
CA SER A 378 -7.88 6.08 -7.84
C SER A 378 -8.98 6.42 -6.85
#